data_AF-A0A484K330-F1
#
_entry.id   AF-A0A484K330-F1
#
_cell.length_a   1.000
_cell.length_b   1.000
_cell.length_c   1.000
_cell.angle_alpha   90.00
_cell.angle_beta   90.00
_cell.angle_gamma   90.00
#
_symmetry.space_group_name_H-M   'P 1'
#
loop_
_entity.id
_entity.type
_entity.pdbx_description
1 polymer ?
#
loop_
_entity_poly.entity_id
_entity_poly.type
_entity_poly.pdbx_seq_one_letter_code
_entity_poly.pdbx_strand_id
1 'polypeptide(L)'
;MEEGIDLDLGVLPFKPMEVKVLKCSFISGINVKKAPYLLEALQPMHVVLPEDLRPHFSHLNHTYSLSYFSENETLVIPKLKKQGSELSIAVDLASQLLCCAKSPLGKDGKEFVRLKGELSMERGKYQLVIGNDRAPSSSQSRPVVCWGRIDPEALVAALGNTGIKATVEQSQPSSSSSTTTKSMIHISEPSEASIEVSTEKTLISAADEDFALRISESICTLLKCI
;
A
#
# COMPACT_ATOMS: atom_id res chain seq x y z
N MET A 1 -29.03 5.58 26.73
CA MET A 1 -29.51 5.88 28.09
C MET A 1 -30.49 4.75 28.42
N GLU A 2 -30.33 3.94 29.47
CA GLU A 2 -31.38 2.95 29.78
C GLU A 2 -32.62 3.70 30.21
N GLU A 3 -33.64 3.66 29.37
CA GLU A 3 -34.97 4.22 29.62
C GLU A 3 -35.51 3.49 30.85
N GLY A 4 -35.42 4.15 32.00
CA GLY A 4 -35.94 3.57 33.24
C GLY A 4 -37.42 3.26 33.04
N ILE A 5 -37.81 2.03 33.38
CA ILE A 5 -39.19 1.53 33.32
C ILE A 5 -40.15 2.64 33.72
N ASP A 6 -41.12 2.94 32.85
CA ASP A 6 -42.18 3.88 33.17
C ASP A 6 -42.88 3.39 34.43
N LEU A 7 -42.71 4.16 35.50
CA LEU A 7 -43.22 3.82 36.82
C LEU A 7 -44.74 3.74 36.81
N ASP A 8 -45.40 4.57 36.00
CA ASP A 8 -46.86 4.52 35.91
C ASP A 8 -47.31 3.20 35.32
N LEU A 9 -46.66 2.73 34.24
CA LEU A 9 -46.89 1.40 33.65
C LEU A 9 -46.53 0.27 34.62
N GLY A 10 -45.40 0.36 35.31
CA GLY A 10 -44.94 -0.68 36.24
C GLY A 10 -45.82 -0.85 37.49
N VAL A 11 -46.54 0.21 37.88
CA VAL A 11 -47.39 0.21 39.09
C VAL A 11 -48.88 -0.03 38.77
N LEU A 12 -49.29 -0.03 37.48
CA LEU A 12 -50.67 -0.31 37.05
C LEU A 12 -51.31 -1.55 37.70
N PRO A 13 -50.63 -2.72 37.81
CA PRO A 13 -51.22 -3.92 38.41
C PRO A 13 -51.54 -3.78 39.91
N PHE A 14 -50.99 -2.77 40.57
CA PHE A 14 -51.12 -2.54 42.01
C PHE A 14 -52.10 -1.42 42.34
N LYS A 15 -52.78 -0.80 41.36
CA LYS A 15 -53.84 0.17 41.63
C LYS A 15 -55.14 -0.57 42.03
N PRO A 16 -55.87 -0.17 43.09
CA PRO A 16 -55.78 1.10 43.84
C PRO A 16 -55.09 0.96 45.23
N MET A 17 -53.88 0.42 45.30
CA MET A 17 -53.17 0.27 46.58
C MET A 17 -52.44 1.58 46.96
N GLU A 18 -52.65 2.08 48.19
CA GLU A 18 -51.93 3.23 48.74
C GLU A 18 -50.52 2.82 49.23
N VAL A 19 -49.59 2.62 48.30
CA VAL A 19 -48.19 2.29 48.60
C VAL A 19 -47.25 3.44 48.28
N LYS A 20 -46.28 3.69 49.16
CA LYS A 20 -45.16 4.61 48.89
C LYS A 20 -44.12 3.88 48.03
N VAL A 21 -44.03 4.23 46.75
CA VAL A 21 -43.03 3.70 45.84
C VAL A 21 -41.76 4.57 45.90
N LEU A 22 -40.63 3.97 46.27
CA LEU A 22 -39.32 4.62 46.22
C LEU A 22 -38.56 4.18 44.96
N LYS A 23 -38.22 5.13 44.08
CA LYS A 23 -37.34 4.88 42.93
C LYS A 23 -35.89 5.03 43.37
N CYS A 24 -35.19 3.92 43.53
CA CYS A 24 -33.75 3.92 43.80
C CYS A 24 -33.00 3.44 42.55
N SER A 25 -32.13 4.29 42.01
CA SER A 25 -31.31 3.95 40.84
C SER A 25 -29.91 3.52 41.29
N PHE A 26 -29.65 2.22 41.30
CA PHE A 26 -28.32 1.64 41.56
C PHE A 26 -27.65 1.24 40.25
N ILE A 27 -27.51 2.21 39.34
CA ILE A 27 -26.98 1.95 38.01
C ILE A 27 -25.49 1.63 38.15
N SER A 28 -25.12 0.41 37.78
CA SER A 28 -23.73 -0.01 37.68
C SER A 28 -23.18 0.45 36.33
N GLY A 29 -22.16 1.30 36.34
CA GLY A 29 -21.56 1.81 35.11
C GLY A 29 -20.64 3.01 35.33
N ILE A 30 -19.99 3.45 34.26
CA ILE A 30 -19.15 4.64 34.28
C ILE A 30 -20.05 5.86 34.13
N ASN A 31 -19.98 6.76 35.10
CA ASN A 31 -20.66 8.04 35.02
C ASN A 31 -20.07 8.87 33.86
N VAL A 32 -20.92 9.46 33.01
CA VAL A 32 -20.50 10.33 31.89
C VAL A 32 -19.53 11.43 32.32
N LYS A 33 -19.68 11.97 33.54
CA LYS A 33 -18.75 12.98 34.09
C LYS A 33 -17.34 12.45 34.33
N LYS A 34 -17.19 11.13 34.51
CA LYS A 34 -15.90 10.45 34.69
C LYS A 34 -15.26 10.01 33.36
N ALA A 35 -16.04 9.93 32.29
CA ALA A 35 -15.55 9.47 30.99
C ALA A 35 -14.44 10.37 30.39
N PRO A 36 -14.48 11.72 30.49
CA PRO A 36 -13.39 12.57 30.01
C PRO A 36 -12.03 12.23 30.66
N TYR A 37 -12.00 12.03 31.98
CA TYR A 37 -10.77 11.65 32.69
C TYR A 37 -10.22 10.30 32.24
N LEU A 38 -11.12 9.34 31.95
CA LEU A 38 -10.72 8.04 31.43
C LEU A 38 -10.11 8.16 30.03
N LEU A 39 -10.72 8.98 29.17
CA LEU A 39 -10.22 9.23 27.81
C LEU A 39 -8.86 9.96 27.83
N GLU A 40 -8.67 10.87 28.79
CA GLU A 40 -7.38 11.53 29.00
C GLU A 40 -6.30 10.56 29.45
N ALA A 41 -6.62 9.64 30.38
CA ALA A 41 -5.67 8.63 30.86
C ALA A 41 -5.32 7.59 29.79
N LEU A 42 -6.30 7.17 28.98
CA LEU A 42 -6.11 6.13 27.96
C LEU A 42 -5.49 6.65 26.67
N GLN A 43 -5.61 7.95 26.38
CA GLN A 43 -5.15 8.60 25.14
C GLN A 43 -5.44 7.75 23.88
N PRO A 44 -6.71 7.37 23.64
CA PRO A 44 -7.06 6.52 22.52
C PRO A 44 -6.77 7.22 21.18
N MET A 45 -6.57 6.48 20.09
CA MET A 45 -6.43 7.09 18.77
C MET A 45 -7.77 7.51 18.16
N HIS A 46 -8.82 6.73 18.42
CA HIS A 46 -10.17 6.96 17.94
C HIS A 46 -11.18 6.48 18.97
N VAL A 47 -12.25 7.24 19.14
CA VAL A 47 -13.33 6.98 20.09
C VAL A 47 -14.65 6.99 19.32
N VAL A 48 -15.50 6.01 19.62
CA VAL A 48 -16.84 5.89 19.04
C VAL A 48 -17.85 5.95 20.19
N LEU A 49 -18.81 6.89 20.12
CA LEU A 49 -19.83 7.11 21.15
C LEU A 49 -21.23 7.04 20.56
N PRO A 50 -22.25 6.62 21.33
CA PRO A 50 -23.65 6.74 20.89
C PRO A 50 -24.02 8.20 20.61
N GLU A 51 -24.91 8.44 19.64
CA GLU A 51 -25.44 9.77 19.30
C GLU A 51 -25.99 10.54 20.51
N ASP A 52 -26.70 9.85 21.41
CA ASP A 52 -27.27 10.45 22.63
C ASP A 52 -26.23 11.13 23.52
N LEU A 53 -24.96 10.72 23.42
CA LEU A 53 -23.87 11.29 24.21
C LEU A 53 -23.22 12.49 23.53
N ARG A 54 -23.53 12.79 22.28
CA ARG A 54 -22.94 13.89 21.52
C ARG A 54 -22.92 15.23 22.26
N PRO A 55 -23.99 15.69 22.93
CA PRO A 55 -23.97 16.97 23.65
C PRO A 55 -22.96 17.03 24.81
N HIS A 56 -22.56 15.88 25.36
CA HIS A 56 -21.63 15.81 26.48
C HIS A 56 -20.16 15.84 26.05
N PHE A 57 -19.87 15.50 24.79
CA PHE A 57 -18.50 15.38 24.27
C PHE A 57 -18.20 16.33 23.10
N SER A 58 -19.23 16.96 22.51
CA SER A 58 -19.10 17.93 21.41
C SER A 58 -18.21 19.13 21.74
N HIS A 59 -18.16 19.54 23.00
CA HIS A 59 -17.43 20.72 23.46
C HIS A 59 -16.02 20.40 23.99
N LEU A 60 -15.63 19.12 24.04
CA LEU A 60 -14.33 18.72 24.57
C LEU A 60 -13.29 18.82 23.45
N ASN A 61 -12.25 19.63 23.69
CA ASN A 61 -11.07 19.65 22.84
C ASN A 61 -10.29 18.35 23.05
N HIS A 62 -10.40 17.43 22.09
CA HIS A 62 -9.78 16.12 22.17
C HIS A 62 -8.61 15.97 21.19
N THR A 63 -7.57 15.26 21.61
CA THR A 63 -6.40 14.91 20.78
C THR A 63 -6.64 13.68 19.90
N TYR A 64 -7.75 12.98 20.12
CA TYR A 64 -8.15 11.75 19.45
C TYR A 64 -9.23 12.00 18.40
N SER A 65 -9.39 11.11 17.44
CA SER A 65 -10.53 11.25 16.51
C SER A 65 -11.82 10.74 17.15
N LEU A 66 -12.94 11.46 16.96
CA LEU A 66 -14.22 11.13 17.59
C LEU A 66 -15.29 10.87 16.52
N SER A 67 -16.08 9.83 16.69
CA SER A 67 -17.24 9.53 15.84
C SER A 67 -18.44 9.10 16.66
N TYR A 68 -19.63 9.33 16.10
CA TYR A 68 -20.90 9.04 16.75
C TYR A 68 -21.69 8.02 15.94
N PHE A 69 -22.39 7.11 16.63
CA PHE A 69 -23.18 6.07 15.98
C PHE A 69 -24.64 6.09 16.45
N SER A 70 -25.52 5.78 15.51
CA SER A 70 -26.92 5.43 15.76
C SER A 70 -27.10 3.92 15.65
N GLU A 71 -28.17 3.39 16.22
CA GLU A 71 -28.52 1.98 16.03
C GLU A 71 -28.72 1.66 14.53
N ASN A 72 -28.25 0.49 14.11
CA ASN A 72 -28.32 -0.01 12.74
C ASN A 72 -27.52 0.80 11.69
N GLU A 73 -26.63 1.68 12.12
CA GLU A 73 -25.74 2.42 11.23
C GLU A 73 -24.37 1.73 11.09
N THR A 74 -23.86 1.64 9.86
CA THR A 74 -22.49 1.17 9.62
C THR A 74 -21.54 2.35 9.68
N LEU A 75 -20.62 2.33 10.64
CA LEU A 75 -19.69 3.42 10.85
C LEU A 75 -18.37 3.17 10.13
N VAL A 76 -18.00 4.09 9.23
CA VAL A 76 -16.70 4.04 8.55
C VAL A 76 -15.64 4.57 9.50
N ILE A 77 -14.92 3.67 10.16
CA ILE A 77 -13.78 4.05 11.00
C ILE A 77 -12.68 4.58 10.08
N PRO A 78 -12.21 5.84 10.28
CA PRO A 78 -11.12 6.38 9.49
C PRO A 78 -9.92 5.46 9.58
N LYS A 79 -9.22 5.23 8.47
CA LYS A 79 -7.93 4.52 8.53
C LYS A 79 -6.96 5.37 9.35
N LEU A 80 -6.83 5.02 10.62
CA LEU A 80 -5.88 5.58 11.57
C LEU A 80 -4.47 5.11 11.18
N LYS A 81 -3.98 5.60 10.03
CA LYS A 81 -2.58 5.45 9.71
C LYS A 81 -1.82 6.30 10.72
N LYS A 82 -1.23 5.66 11.73
CA LYS A 82 0.04 6.19 12.26
C LYS A 82 0.92 6.43 11.03
N GLN A 83 1.59 7.57 10.98
CA GLN A 83 2.61 7.87 9.98
C GLN A 83 3.52 6.63 9.86
N GLY A 84 3.43 5.94 8.72
CA GLY A 84 4.08 4.65 8.50
C GLY A 84 3.19 3.46 8.86
N SER A 85 2.68 2.78 7.85
CA SER A 85 2.46 1.34 7.96
C SER A 85 3.78 0.71 8.42
N GLU A 86 3.82 0.20 9.65
CA GLU A 86 5.00 -0.43 10.24
C GLU A 86 5.21 -1.78 9.54
N LEU A 87 5.96 -1.75 8.44
CA LEU A 87 6.47 -2.95 7.80
C LEU A 87 7.58 -3.50 8.69
N SER A 88 7.36 -4.67 9.28
CA SER A 88 8.41 -5.37 10.01
C SER A 88 9.34 -6.04 9.01
N ILE A 89 10.65 -5.76 9.08
CA ILE A 89 11.65 -6.47 8.29
C ILE A 89 12.29 -7.51 9.21
N ALA A 90 12.31 -8.77 8.79
CA ALA A 90 12.97 -9.83 9.55
C ALA A 90 14.47 -9.51 9.72
N VAL A 91 15.05 -9.91 10.86
CA VAL A 91 16.41 -9.49 11.28
C VAL A 91 17.48 -9.94 10.29
N ASP A 92 17.29 -11.12 9.71
CA ASP A 92 18.13 -11.70 8.65
C ASP A 92 18.16 -10.80 7.39
N LEU A 93 17.02 -10.27 6.97
CA LEU A 93 16.92 -9.31 5.87
C LEU A 93 17.46 -7.92 6.25
N ALA A 94 17.17 -7.44 7.45
CA ALA A 94 17.66 -6.16 7.94
C ALA A 94 19.20 -6.12 7.99
N SER A 95 19.84 -7.27 8.26
CA SER A 95 21.30 -7.39 8.26
C SER A 95 21.92 -7.13 6.87
N GLN A 96 21.21 -7.45 5.78
CA GLN A 96 21.67 -7.17 4.42
C GLN A 96 21.74 -5.65 4.16
N LEU A 97 20.78 -4.89 4.70
CA LEU A 97 20.79 -3.42 4.62
C LEU A 97 22.01 -2.81 5.33
N LEU A 98 22.36 -3.32 6.50
CA LEU A 98 23.52 -2.88 7.29
C LEU A 98 24.86 -3.21 6.63
N CYS A 99 24.93 -4.32 5.88
CA CYS A 99 26.12 -4.70 5.12
C CYS A 99 26.30 -3.83 3.86
N CYS A 100 25.22 -3.54 3.14
CA CYS A 100 25.27 -2.68 1.95
C CYS A 100 25.64 -1.22 2.29
N ALA A 101 25.23 -0.73 3.47
CA ALA A 101 25.54 0.63 3.93
C ALA A 101 27.03 0.87 4.29
N LYS A 102 27.88 -0.17 4.30
CA LYS A 102 29.31 -0.08 4.64
C LYS A 102 30.25 0.05 3.43
N SER A 103 29.71 0.09 2.21
CA SER A 103 30.51 0.28 0.99
C SER A 103 30.99 1.74 0.87
N PRO A 104 32.26 2.02 0.52
CA PRO A 104 32.74 3.39 0.32
C PRO A 104 32.02 4.02 -0.88
N LEU A 105 31.24 5.05 -0.61
CA LEU A 105 30.28 5.65 -1.53
C LEU A 105 30.94 6.65 -2.51
N GLY A 106 30.59 6.53 -3.79
CA GLY A 106 30.85 7.53 -4.83
C GLY A 106 29.90 8.71 -4.70
N LYS A 107 30.44 9.92 -4.88
CA LYS A 107 29.76 11.22 -4.77
C LYS A 107 28.73 11.46 -5.88
N ASP A 108 27.59 10.77 -5.93
CA ASP A 108 26.40 11.32 -6.57
C ASP A 108 25.13 10.51 -6.31
N GLY A 109 24.06 11.20 -5.89
CA GLY A 109 22.69 10.68 -5.92
C GLY A 109 22.26 9.76 -4.77
N LYS A 110 20.99 9.91 -4.35
CA LYS A 110 20.34 9.12 -3.29
C LYS A 110 20.52 7.62 -3.54
N GLU A 111 21.16 6.93 -2.60
CA GLU A 111 21.49 5.52 -2.70
C GLU A 111 20.27 4.65 -2.31
N PHE A 112 19.90 3.71 -3.16
CA PHE A 112 18.78 2.80 -2.93
C PHE A 112 19.30 1.39 -2.65
N VAL A 113 19.09 0.88 -1.44
CA VAL A 113 19.39 -0.51 -1.09
C VAL A 113 18.17 -1.38 -1.37
N ARG A 114 18.36 -2.49 -2.10
CA ARG A 114 17.27 -3.41 -2.48
C ARG A 114 17.28 -4.64 -1.58
N LEU A 115 16.08 -5.10 -1.23
CA LEU A 115 15.86 -6.25 -0.37
C LEU A 115 14.89 -7.21 -1.05
N LYS A 116 15.32 -8.45 -1.33
CA LYS A 116 14.46 -9.51 -1.88
C LYS A 116 13.87 -10.31 -0.72
N GLY A 117 12.54 -10.38 -0.64
CA GLY A 117 11.84 -11.12 0.39
C GLY A 117 10.39 -11.41 -0.01
N GLU A 118 9.76 -12.29 0.74
CA GLU A 118 8.33 -12.57 0.65
C GLU A 118 7.57 -11.69 1.65
N LEU A 119 6.49 -11.05 1.21
CA LEU A 119 5.61 -10.28 2.08
C LEU A 119 4.57 -11.22 2.68
N SER A 120 4.61 -11.40 3.99
CA SER A 120 3.65 -12.20 4.74
C SER A 120 2.86 -11.31 5.71
N MET A 121 1.68 -11.78 6.13
CA MET A 121 0.91 -11.14 7.19
C MET A 121 0.84 -12.10 8.37
N GLU A 122 1.41 -11.68 9.51
CA GLU A 122 1.34 -12.42 10.76
C GLU A 122 0.73 -11.52 11.85
N ARG A 123 -0.30 -12.01 12.55
CA ARG A 123 -0.98 -11.30 13.66
C ARG A 123 -1.42 -9.87 13.30
N GLY A 124 -1.89 -9.66 12.07
CA GLY A 124 -2.35 -8.37 11.56
C GLY A 124 -1.25 -7.36 11.26
N LYS A 125 0.03 -7.77 11.28
CA LYS A 125 1.17 -6.96 10.85
C LYS A 125 1.75 -7.53 9.56
N TYR A 126 2.15 -6.64 8.65
CA TYR A 126 2.91 -7.02 7.48
C TYR A 126 4.37 -7.24 7.84
N GLN A 127 4.93 -8.38 7.45
CA GLN A 127 6.32 -8.73 7.66
C GLN A 127 6.97 -9.11 6.34
N LEU A 128 8.15 -8.54 6.07
CA LEU A 128 9.03 -8.95 4.98
C LEU A 128 10.00 -10.00 5.52
N VAL A 129 9.91 -11.23 4.99
CA VAL A 129 10.72 -12.40 5.38
C VAL A 129 11.54 -12.90 4.20
N ILE A 130 12.60 -13.67 4.43
CA ILE A 130 13.35 -14.28 3.32
C ILE A 130 12.41 -15.25 2.59
N GLY A 131 12.17 -15.01 1.30
CA GLY A 131 11.41 -15.92 0.46
C GLY A 131 12.17 -17.24 0.36
N ASN A 132 11.50 -18.35 0.66
CA ASN A 132 12.10 -19.66 0.48
C ASN A 132 12.17 -19.91 -1.04
N ASP A 133 13.37 -19.99 -1.63
CA ASP A 133 13.57 -20.33 -3.06
C ASP A 133 13.21 -21.81 -3.35
N ARG A 134 12.10 -22.30 -2.78
CA ARG A 134 11.52 -23.58 -3.16
C ARG A 134 10.71 -23.34 -4.42
N ALA A 135 11.16 -24.02 -5.47
CA ALA A 135 10.64 -24.12 -6.83
C ALA A 135 9.21 -23.56 -7.07
N PRO A 136 8.99 -22.81 -8.15
CA PRO A 136 7.68 -22.25 -8.46
C PRO A 136 6.67 -23.36 -8.68
N SER A 137 5.86 -23.65 -7.66
CA SER A 137 4.76 -24.62 -7.73
C SER A 137 3.48 -24.03 -8.35
N SER A 138 3.60 -22.94 -9.12
CA SER A 138 2.51 -22.41 -9.92
C SER A 138 2.96 -22.28 -11.37
N SER A 139 2.37 -23.10 -12.25
CA SER A 139 2.50 -23.08 -13.71
C SER A 139 1.91 -21.84 -14.39
N GLN A 140 1.70 -20.75 -13.64
CA GLN A 140 1.36 -19.45 -14.19
C GLN A 140 2.60 -18.58 -14.07
N SER A 141 3.22 -18.25 -15.20
CA SER A 141 4.28 -17.26 -15.24
C SER A 141 3.72 -15.97 -14.66
N ARG A 142 4.25 -15.54 -13.52
CA ARG A 142 3.95 -14.20 -13.02
C ARG A 142 4.47 -13.22 -14.07
N PRO A 143 3.72 -12.16 -14.41
CA PRO A 143 4.19 -11.17 -15.37
C PRO A 143 5.50 -10.57 -14.84
N VAL A 144 6.57 -10.72 -15.63
CA VAL A 144 7.89 -10.19 -15.27
C VAL A 144 7.80 -8.67 -15.24
N VAL A 145 8.10 -8.06 -14.10
CA VAL A 145 8.11 -6.60 -13.98
C VAL A 145 9.55 -6.13 -14.15
N CYS A 146 9.88 -5.53 -15.28
CA CYS A 146 11.23 -5.05 -15.53
C CYS A 146 11.39 -3.60 -15.08
N TRP A 147 12.52 -3.27 -14.43
CA TRP A 147 12.88 -1.89 -14.08
C TRP A 147 14.28 -1.53 -14.58
N GLY A 148 14.39 -0.37 -15.24
CA GLY A 148 15.66 0.19 -15.67
C GLY A 148 15.48 1.19 -16.80
N ARG A 149 16.58 1.84 -17.17
CA ARG A 149 16.66 2.65 -18.38
C ARG A 149 17.42 1.85 -19.44
N ILE A 150 16.87 1.78 -20.63
CA ILE A 150 17.52 1.14 -21.77
C ILE A 150 18.42 2.17 -22.43
N ASP A 151 19.71 1.84 -22.52
CA ASP A 151 20.65 2.51 -23.39
C ASP A 151 20.53 1.91 -24.80
N PRO A 152 20.15 2.68 -25.85
CA PRO A 152 19.92 2.15 -27.20
C PRO A 152 21.12 1.39 -27.77
N GLU A 153 22.33 1.89 -27.50
CA GLU A 153 23.59 1.33 -27.96
C GLU A 153 23.88 -0.02 -27.26
N ALA A 154 23.68 -0.09 -25.93
CA ALA A 154 23.75 -1.35 -25.20
C ALA A 154 22.69 -2.37 -25.66
N LEU A 155 21.50 -1.91 -26.04
CA LEU A 155 20.44 -2.76 -26.60
C LEU A 155 20.83 -3.35 -27.96
N VAL A 156 21.40 -2.54 -28.86
CA VAL A 156 21.92 -3.07 -30.13
C VAL A 156 23.04 -4.08 -29.92
N ALA A 157 23.94 -3.84 -28.96
CA ALA A 157 24.98 -4.82 -28.62
C ALA A 157 24.39 -6.13 -28.07
N ALA A 158 23.39 -6.07 -27.19
CA ALA A 158 22.73 -7.25 -26.64
C ALA A 158 21.98 -8.05 -27.71
N LEU A 159 21.30 -7.37 -28.64
CA LEU A 159 20.66 -7.99 -29.80
C LEU A 159 21.68 -8.64 -30.74
N GLY A 160 22.82 -7.99 -30.96
CA GLY A 160 23.92 -8.56 -31.75
C GLY A 160 24.46 -9.87 -31.17
N ASN A 161 24.58 -9.96 -29.85
CA ASN A 161 25.01 -11.18 -29.15
C ASN A 161 24.02 -12.36 -29.33
N THR A 162 22.76 -12.08 -29.62
CA THR A 162 21.72 -13.10 -29.90
C THR A 162 21.51 -13.34 -31.39
N GLY A 163 22.35 -12.76 -32.25
CA GLY A 163 22.32 -12.91 -33.71
C GLY A 163 21.30 -12.01 -34.41
N ILE A 164 20.79 -10.97 -33.74
CA ILE A 164 19.82 -10.02 -34.28
C ILE A 164 20.55 -8.75 -34.73
N LYS A 165 20.35 -8.36 -35.99
CA LYS A 165 21.02 -7.21 -36.58
C LYS A 165 20.15 -5.97 -36.49
N ALA A 166 20.56 -5.03 -35.64
CA ALA A 166 19.81 -3.83 -35.32
C ALA A 166 20.64 -2.56 -35.56
N THR A 167 19.97 -1.48 -35.96
CA THR A 167 20.57 -0.15 -36.16
C THR A 167 19.77 0.91 -35.41
N VAL A 168 20.46 1.81 -34.71
CA VAL A 168 19.83 2.93 -33.98
C VAL A 168 19.62 4.11 -34.93
N GLU A 169 18.39 4.60 -34.99
CA GLU A 169 18.06 5.91 -35.55
C GLU A 169 17.71 6.86 -34.41
N GLN A 170 18.60 7.84 -34.16
CA GLN A 170 18.32 8.91 -33.21
C GLN A 170 17.56 10.02 -33.93
N SER A 171 16.30 10.25 -33.57
CA SER A 171 15.56 11.40 -34.09
C SER A 171 16.19 12.68 -33.56
N GLN A 172 16.71 13.55 -34.44
CA GLN A 172 17.09 14.90 -34.04
C GLN A 172 15.87 15.65 -33.50
N PRO A 173 16.02 16.51 -32.48
CA PRO A 173 14.91 17.31 -31.99
C PRO A 173 14.45 18.27 -33.09
N SER A 174 13.36 17.93 -33.77
CA SER A 174 12.68 18.87 -34.65
C SER A 174 12.16 20.02 -33.80
N SER A 175 12.49 21.24 -34.22
CA SER A 175 12.13 22.51 -33.62
C SER A 175 10.61 22.74 -33.67
N SER A 176 9.86 22.03 -32.81
CA SER A 176 8.55 22.43 -32.30
C SER A 176 8.01 21.36 -31.33
N SER A 177 8.04 21.70 -30.04
CA SER A 177 7.14 21.17 -29.01
C SER A 177 7.04 19.65 -28.81
N SER A 178 8.07 19.02 -28.23
CA SER A 178 7.94 18.10 -27.08
C SER A 178 9.33 17.59 -26.65
N THR A 179 9.61 17.61 -25.35
CA THR A 179 10.91 17.33 -24.74
C THR A 179 11.26 15.84 -24.59
N THR A 180 10.60 14.95 -25.33
CA THR A 180 10.82 13.50 -25.22
C THR A 180 11.74 13.03 -26.33
N THR A 181 13.02 12.84 -26.00
CA THR A 181 13.97 12.11 -26.86
C THR A 181 13.48 10.68 -27.03
N LYS A 182 13.04 10.34 -28.24
CA LYS A 182 12.70 8.97 -28.62
C LYS A 182 13.85 8.40 -29.43
N SER A 183 14.27 7.19 -29.09
CA SER A 183 15.25 6.45 -29.87
C SER A 183 14.52 5.33 -30.59
N MET A 184 14.64 5.28 -31.91
CA MET A 184 14.07 4.21 -32.72
C MET A 184 15.19 3.22 -33.07
N ILE A 185 14.93 1.93 -32.93
CA ILE A 185 15.87 0.88 -33.31
C ILE A 185 15.19 0.03 -34.38
N HIS A 186 15.81 -0.06 -35.55
CA HIS A 186 15.33 -0.86 -36.66
C HIS A 186 16.08 -2.19 -36.72
N ILE A 187 15.34 -3.28 -36.85
CA ILE A 187 15.87 -4.64 -36.99
C ILE A 187 15.64 -5.08 -38.43
N SER A 188 16.72 -5.43 -39.12
CA SER A 188 16.69 -5.84 -40.54
C SER A 188 16.80 -7.36 -40.73
N GLU A 189 17.41 -8.07 -39.77
CA GLU A 189 17.59 -9.52 -39.81
C GLU A 189 17.46 -10.10 -38.39
N PRO A 190 16.81 -11.27 -38.19
CA PRO A 190 16.26 -12.20 -39.18
C PRO A 190 14.85 -11.87 -39.70
N SER A 191 14.12 -10.96 -39.04
CA SER A 191 12.79 -10.49 -39.46
C SER A 191 12.69 -8.98 -39.21
N GLU A 192 11.88 -8.29 -40.01
CA GLU A 192 11.62 -6.87 -39.84
C GLU A 192 10.90 -6.62 -38.51
N ALA A 193 11.48 -5.76 -37.67
CA ALA A 193 10.90 -5.32 -36.41
C ALA A 193 11.44 -3.93 -36.04
N SER A 194 10.72 -3.22 -35.17
CA SER A 194 11.15 -1.93 -34.63
C SER A 194 10.98 -1.87 -33.12
N ILE A 195 11.89 -1.17 -32.45
CA ILE A 195 11.85 -0.92 -31.02
C ILE A 195 11.86 0.59 -30.79
N GLU A 196 10.76 1.12 -30.23
CA GLU A 196 10.70 2.52 -29.78
C GLU A 196 11.10 2.56 -28.30
N VAL A 197 12.20 3.23 -27.99
CA VAL A 197 12.66 3.48 -26.63
C VAL A 197 12.34 4.93 -26.25
N SER A 198 11.49 5.10 -25.24
CA SER A 198 11.17 6.39 -24.64
C SER A 198 11.48 6.36 -23.14
N THR A 199 11.43 7.53 -22.48
CA THR A 199 11.67 7.64 -21.04
C THR A 199 10.72 6.77 -20.20
N GLU A 200 9.48 6.59 -20.66
CA GLU A 200 8.41 5.95 -19.87
C GLU A 200 8.10 4.52 -20.32
N LYS A 201 8.42 4.17 -21.57
CA LYS A 201 8.07 2.87 -22.15
C LYS A 201 9.02 2.44 -23.26
N THR A 202 9.11 1.14 -23.44
CA THR A 202 9.75 0.48 -24.58
C THR A 202 8.69 -0.30 -25.34
N LEU A 203 8.49 0.01 -26.62
CA LEU A 203 7.51 -0.66 -27.48
C LEU A 203 8.24 -1.53 -28.50
N ILE A 204 7.90 -2.82 -28.54
CA ILE A 204 8.39 -3.76 -29.55
C ILE A 204 7.28 -3.93 -30.59
N SER A 205 7.60 -3.71 -31.85
CA SER A 205 6.71 -3.97 -32.98
C SER A 205 7.35 -5.00 -33.89
N ALA A 206 6.79 -6.21 -33.93
CA ALA A 206 7.24 -7.30 -34.78
C ALA A 206 6.03 -8.03 -35.36
N ALA A 207 6.18 -8.60 -36.56
CA ALA A 207 5.12 -9.38 -37.20
C ALA A 207 4.93 -10.77 -36.57
N ASP A 208 5.97 -11.30 -35.94
CA ASP A 208 6.01 -12.63 -35.32
C ASP A 208 6.14 -12.50 -33.79
N GLU A 209 5.27 -13.20 -33.06
CA GLU A 209 5.22 -13.17 -31.60
C GLU A 209 6.45 -13.85 -30.99
N ASP A 210 6.90 -14.97 -31.58
CA ASP A 210 8.09 -15.69 -31.11
C ASP A 210 9.34 -14.83 -31.27
N PHE A 211 9.42 -14.06 -32.37
CA PHE A 211 10.48 -13.08 -32.56
C PHE A 211 10.39 -11.90 -31.58
N ALA A 212 9.18 -11.39 -31.31
CA ALA A 212 8.96 -10.36 -30.31
C ALA A 212 9.41 -10.82 -28.90
N LEU A 213 9.17 -12.09 -28.56
CA LEU A 213 9.59 -12.70 -27.30
C LEU A 213 11.12 -12.73 -27.19
N ARG A 214 11.84 -13.14 -28.24
CA ARG A 214 13.32 -13.12 -28.25
C ARG A 214 13.92 -11.72 -28.09
N ILE A 215 13.27 -10.71 -28.69
CA ILE A 215 13.64 -9.31 -28.49
C ILE A 215 13.38 -8.90 -27.03
N SER A 216 12.23 -9.29 -26.47
CA SER A 216 11.87 -8.98 -25.09
C SER A 216 12.84 -9.62 -24.08
N GLU A 217 13.30 -10.85 -24.32
CA GLU A 217 14.30 -11.54 -23.50
C GLU A 217 15.63 -10.78 -23.53
N SER A 218 16.07 -10.33 -24.71
CA SER A 218 17.28 -9.53 -24.87
C SER A 218 17.17 -8.21 -24.09
N ILE A 219 16.01 -7.55 -24.12
CA ILE A 219 15.72 -6.36 -23.31
C ILE A 219 15.75 -6.68 -21.81
N CYS A 220 15.20 -7.83 -21.40
CA CYS A 220 15.20 -8.28 -20.02
C CYS A 220 16.59 -8.59 -19.48
N THR A 221 17.59 -8.87 -20.33
CA THR A 221 18.99 -8.99 -19.88
C THR A 221 19.60 -7.65 -19.46
N LEU A 222 19.11 -6.54 -20.02
CA LEU A 222 19.57 -5.18 -19.75
C LEU A 222 18.78 -4.52 -18.63
N LEU A 223 17.51 -4.91 -18.48
CA LEU A 223 16.64 -4.47 -17.41
C LEU A 223 16.76 -5.38 -16.18
N LYS A 224 16.47 -4.84 -15.00
CA LYS A 224 16.40 -5.66 -13.80
C LYS A 224 14.97 -6.22 -13.70
N CYS A 225 14.82 -7.52 -13.93
CA CYS A 225 13.56 -8.24 -13.72
C CYS A 225 13.23 -8.29 -12.20
N ILE A 226 11.96 -8.06 -11.84
CA ILE A 226 11.40 -8.08 -10.49
C ILE A 226 10.40 -9.23 -10.38
#